data_AF-A0A951QTJ5-F1
#
_entry.id   AF-A0A951QTJ5-F1
#
_cell.length_a   1.000
_cell.length_b   1.000
_cell.length_c   1.000
_cell.angle_alpha   90.00
_cell.angle_beta   90.00
_cell.angle_gamma   90.00
#
_symmetry.space_group_name_H-M   'P 1'
#
loop_
_entity.id
_entity.type
_entity.pdbx_description
1 polymer ?
#
loop_
_entity_poly.entity_id
_entity_poly.type
_entity_poly.pdbx_seq_one_letter_code
_entity_poly.pdbx_strand_id
1 'polypeptide(L)'
;MAYNLSKIQQLIKQALNAENFTDLCFNYFRLVHDNFTDGQSVSPRIRQLLEYAEKHREIPKLLEAIKECNPTVYHEFASELGNSESNQAASTTEVKTCDILVLAANPIGTNILQLEQEAALIRQRLQEGEVGKKYIVKVERAVQVEDLSKYLLQYQPLIVHFSGHGNPSGEIILNNSQGQAQLVSPVALAELLAIIRGRIECVVLNACFSLQKADALLEQISCVIGMSAEINDNSAVRFAAGFYRGLGFGYGYYKAFELGRNEVQLLNLPDNLIPHFVTRGTSLFEEEVVKARVTRTSPEKSTTATLYPLWFGTNRQPSDPDDVSKGFSGERDRQLHYGTCQVAVPKSHKIGSTGSSALQRFLNLTDDRLKLEQDSLNLLDEASFFVNIQQALQKQGLDKNSALVFIHGFNVSFKDAALRAAQIGVDLQVPGIMAFYSWPSKGKLASYTADEATIEASERYIAEFLLNLAQNSKVDKIHIIAHSMGNRGLLRAMQRILAQVQVESGISFGQIFLAAPDVDPDLFQELAAAYRNLAERTTLYVSAKDKALATSGIIHDHPRVGFFPPITVVEGLDTVEVSNIDLTLLGHGYFADARDLLQDIHQLLLHNTSPDKRFGLRTREEGTQKYWIIGQ
;
A
#
# COMPACT_ATOMS: atom_id res chain seq x y z
N MET A 1 -3.36 -19.51 -33.71
CA MET A 1 -4.73 -20.05 -33.54
C MET A 1 -5.65 -19.25 -34.44
N ALA A 2 -6.52 -19.90 -35.21
CA ALA A 2 -7.44 -19.20 -36.12
C ALA A 2 -8.77 -18.97 -35.39
N TYR A 3 -9.02 -17.74 -34.97
CA TYR A 3 -10.31 -17.34 -34.42
C TYR A 3 -11.35 -17.26 -35.54
N ASN A 4 -12.59 -17.63 -35.24
CA ASN A 4 -13.67 -17.50 -36.22
C ASN A 4 -14.15 -16.04 -36.30
N LEU A 5 -13.52 -15.23 -37.15
CA LEU A 5 -13.82 -13.79 -37.29
C LEU A 5 -15.28 -13.52 -37.64
N SER A 6 -15.93 -14.42 -38.39
CA SER A 6 -17.36 -14.28 -38.71
C SER A 6 -18.25 -14.38 -37.46
N LYS A 7 -17.87 -15.24 -36.51
CA LYS A 7 -18.55 -15.39 -35.21
C LYS A 7 -18.24 -14.23 -34.27
N ILE A 8 -17.01 -13.72 -34.28
CA ILE A 8 -16.66 -12.50 -33.53
C ILE A 8 -17.46 -11.30 -34.06
N GLN A 9 -17.64 -11.18 -35.37
CA GLN A 9 -18.45 -10.12 -35.96
C GLN A 9 -19.93 -10.22 -35.54
N GLN A 10 -20.49 -11.43 -35.46
CA GLN A 10 -21.85 -11.65 -34.97
C GLN A 10 -21.96 -11.30 -33.48
N LEU A 11 -21.00 -11.74 -32.68
CA LEU A 11 -20.90 -11.41 -31.25
C LEU A 11 -20.89 -9.89 -31.02
N ILE A 12 -20.04 -9.14 -31.75
CA ILE A 12 -19.97 -7.67 -31.61
C ILE A 12 -21.33 -7.02 -31.88
N LYS A 13 -22.03 -7.46 -32.94
CA LYS A 13 -23.34 -6.90 -33.32
C LYS A 13 -24.44 -7.20 -32.30
N GLN A 14 -24.35 -8.29 -31.56
CA GLN A 14 -25.35 -8.69 -30.57
C GLN A 14 -25.03 -8.19 -29.16
N ALA A 15 -23.74 -8.14 -28.81
CA ALA A 15 -23.27 -7.73 -27.50
C ALA A 15 -23.27 -6.21 -27.31
N LEU A 16 -23.05 -5.44 -28.38
CA LEU A 16 -22.80 -4.00 -28.30
C LEU A 16 -23.79 -3.20 -29.16
N ASN A 17 -24.40 -2.18 -28.55
CA ASN A 17 -25.09 -1.13 -29.30
C ASN A 17 -24.08 -0.11 -29.87
N ALA A 18 -24.54 0.87 -30.67
CA ALA A 18 -23.64 1.82 -31.34
C ALA A 18 -22.80 2.68 -30.37
N GLU A 19 -23.37 3.04 -29.22
CA GLU A 19 -22.70 3.83 -28.17
C GLU A 19 -21.63 3.01 -27.46
N ASN A 20 -22.00 1.83 -26.93
CA ASN A 20 -21.07 0.90 -26.28
C ASN A 20 -19.95 0.42 -27.20
N PHE A 21 -20.22 0.26 -28.50
CA PHE A 21 -19.20 -0.07 -29.48
C PHE A 21 -18.18 1.07 -29.64
N THR A 22 -18.66 2.32 -29.63
CA THR A 22 -17.81 3.51 -29.75
C THR A 22 -16.94 3.67 -28.50
N ASP A 23 -17.53 3.50 -27.31
CA ASP A 23 -16.81 3.53 -26.03
C ASP A 23 -15.78 2.41 -25.92
N LEU A 24 -16.11 1.18 -26.34
CA LEU A 24 -15.16 0.08 -26.37
C LEU A 24 -13.96 0.39 -27.28
N CYS A 25 -14.22 0.97 -28.46
CA CYS A 25 -13.14 1.37 -29.36
C CYS A 25 -12.30 2.50 -28.75
N PHE A 26 -12.91 3.51 -28.12
CA PHE A 26 -12.18 4.60 -27.48
C PHE A 26 -11.28 4.12 -26.33
N ASN A 27 -11.81 3.22 -25.47
CA ASN A 27 -11.14 2.77 -24.26
C ASN A 27 -10.04 1.72 -24.54
N TYR A 28 -10.27 0.79 -25.47
CA TYR A 28 -9.38 -0.36 -25.67
C TYR A 28 -8.62 -0.34 -27.01
N PHE A 29 -9.14 0.37 -28.01
CA PHE A 29 -8.63 0.38 -29.39
C PHE A 29 -8.57 1.80 -29.99
N ARG A 30 -7.96 2.74 -29.24
CA ARG A 30 -7.97 4.18 -29.58
C ARG A 30 -7.51 4.51 -31.01
N LEU A 31 -6.49 3.80 -31.51
CA LEU A 31 -6.01 3.93 -32.88
C LEU A 31 -7.06 3.54 -33.94
N VAL A 32 -8.00 2.67 -33.61
CA VAL A 32 -9.13 2.31 -34.49
C VAL A 32 -10.22 3.38 -34.39
N HIS A 33 -10.53 3.82 -33.17
CA HIS A 33 -11.51 4.87 -32.90
C HIS A 33 -11.18 6.17 -33.64
N ASP A 34 -9.91 6.60 -33.61
CA ASP A 34 -9.45 7.84 -34.23
C ASP A 34 -9.56 7.82 -35.78
N ASN A 35 -9.78 6.64 -36.38
CA ASN A 35 -10.00 6.46 -37.81
C ASN A 35 -11.49 6.40 -38.21
N PHE A 36 -12.42 6.55 -37.26
CA PHE A 36 -13.85 6.61 -37.55
C PHE A 36 -14.21 7.96 -38.18
N THR A 37 -15.04 7.93 -39.22
CA THR A 37 -15.57 9.15 -39.83
C THR A 37 -16.97 9.49 -39.30
N ASP A 38 -17.26 10.78 -39.21
CA ASP A 38 -18.58 11.28 -38.79
C ASP A 38 -19.67 10.81 -39.75
N GLY A 39 -20.75 10.24 -39.20
CA GLY A 39 -21.87 9.68 -39.98
C GLY A 39 -21.62 8.28 -40.57
N GLN A 40 -20.48 7.66 -40.31
CA GLN A 40 -20.20 6.29 -40.77
C GLN A 40 -21.08 5.25 -40.06
N SER A 41 -21.63 4.31 -40.83
CA SER A 41 -22.43 3.22 -40.26
C SER A 41 -21.58 2.26 -39.42
N VAL A 42 -22.22 1.55 -38.49
CA VAL A 42 -21.53 0.67 -37.51
C VAL A 42 -20.83 -0.52 -38.18
N SER A 43 -21.35 -1.03 -39.30
CA SER A 43 -20.80 -2.22 -39.96
C SER A 43 -19.37 -2.04 -40.52
N PRO A 44 -19.05 -0.94 -41.24
CA PRO A 44 -17.68 -0.58 -41.59
C PRO A 44 -16.73 -0.44 -40.40
N ARG A 45 -17.20 0.16 -39.29
CA ARG A 45 -16.39 0.35 -38.08
C ARG A 45 -16.04 -0.98 -37.40
N ILE A 46 -17.00 -1.90 -37.32
CA ILE A 46 -16.75 -3.28 -36.82
C ILE A 46 -15.69 -3.99 -37.68
N ARG A 47 -15.73 -3.80 -39.01
CA ARG A 47 -14.74 -4.40 -39.91
C ARG A 47 -13.33 -3.85 -39.65
N GLN A 48 -13.19 -2.53 -39.53
CA GLN A 48 -11.91 -1.89 -39.20
C GLN A 48 -11.34 -2.38 -37.87
N LEU A 49 -12.19 -2.55 -36.85
CA LEU A 49 -11.80 -3.09 -35.56
C LEU A 49 -11.30 -4.54 -35.66
N LEU A 50 -12.01 -5.40 -36.40
CA LEU A 50 -11.62 -6.80 -36.58
C LEU A 50 -10.30 -6.93 -37.37
N GLU A 51 -10.14 -6.16 -38.44
CA GLU A 51 -8.91 -6.13 -39.25
C GLU A 51 -7.71 -5.66 -38.41
N TYR A 52 -7.90 -4.64 -37.57
CA TYR A 52 -6.88 -4.17 -36.63
C TYR A 52 -6.54 -5.25 -35.59
N ALA A 53 -7.55 -5.80 -34.93
CA ALA A 53 -7.35 -6.79 -33.87
C ALA A 53 -6.70 -8.08 -34.40
N GLU A 54 -7.00 -8.50 -35.62
CA GLU A 54 -6.32 -9.62 -36.26
C GLU A 54 -4.87 -9.28 -36.61
N LYS A 55 -4.62 -8.15 -37.29
CA LYS A 55 -3.28 -7.71 -37.69
C LYS A 55 -2.32 -7.57 -36.52
N HIS A 56 -2.81 -7.08 -35.39
CA HIS A 56 -2.02 -6.83 -34.18
C HIS A 56 -2.08 -7.97 -33.15
N ARG A 57 -2.71 -9.11 -33.47
CA ARG A 57 -2.91 -10.26 -32.56
C ARG A 57 -3.64 -9.89 -31.25
N GLU A 58 -4.51 -8.89 -31.30
CA GLU A 58 -5.30 -8.38 -30.17
C GLU A 58 -6.73 -8.98 -30.12
N ILE A 59 -7.04 -10.02 -30.90
CA ILE A 59 -8.34 -10.73 -30.82
C ILE A 59 -8.69 -11.18 -29.38
N PRO A 60 -7.77 -11.70 -28.55
CA PRO A 60 -8.08 -12.02 -27.15
C PRO A 60 -8.51 -10.79 -26.34
N LYS A 61 -7.84 -9.65 -26.54
CA LYS A 61 -8.15 -8.38 -25.89
C LYS A 61 -9.51 -7.84 -26.32
N LEU A 62 -9.86 -8.01 -27.60
CA LEU A 62 -11.19 -7.64 -28.12
C LEU A 62 -12.30 -8.50 -27.50
N LEU A 63 -12.07 -9.82 -27.41
CA LEU A 63 -13.03 -10.75 -26.81
C LEU A 63 -13.27 -10.46 -25.32
N GLU A 64 -12.22 -10.13 -24.55
CA GLU A 64 -12.40 -9.76 -23.14
C GLU A 64 -13.12 -8.41 -22.99
N ALA A 65 -12.81 -7.41 -23.82
CA ALA A 65 -13.53 -6.13 -23.79
C ALA A 65 -15.03 -6.30 -24.10
N ILE A 66 -15.39 -7.18 -25.05
CA ILE A 66 -16.80 -7.49 -25.33
C ILE A 66 -17.47 -8.20 -24.15
N LYS A 67 -16.76 -9.13 -23.49
CA LYS A 67 -17.24 -9.85 -22.30
C LYS A 67 -17.48 -8.91 -21.11
N GLU A 68 -16.65 -7.88 -20.93
CA GLU A 68 -16.87 -6.85 -19.90
C GLU A 68 -18.12 -6.01 -20.18
N CYS A 69 -18.38 -5.68 -21.44
CA CYS A 69 -19.58 -4.92 -21.81
C CYS A 69 -20.87 -5.74 -21.73
N ASN A 70 -20.82 -7.03 -22.11
CA ASN A 70 -22.00 -7.89 -22.10
C ASN A 70 -21.62 -9.39 -21.89
N PRO A 71 -21.44 -9.82 -20.63
CA PRO A 71 -20.96 -11.16 -20.32
C PRO A 71 -21.96 -12.25 -20.72
N THR A 72 -23.26 -11.97 -20.66
CA THR A 72 -24.32 -12.92 -21.01
C THR A 72 -24.23 -13.34 -22.47
N VAL A 73 -24.20 -12.38 -23.40
CA VAL A 73 -24.11 -12.65 -24.84
C VAL A 73 -22.75 -13.27 -25.20
N TYR A 74 -21.67 -12.88 -24.51
CA TYR A 74 -20.36 -13.50 -24.72
C TYR A 74 -20.36 -15.02 -24.42
N HIS A 75 -20.98 -15.43 -23.31
CA HIS A 75 -21.04 -16.84 -22.93
C HIS A 75 -21.85 -17.70 -23.90
N GLU A 76 -22.86 -17.13 -24.57
CA GLU A 76 -23.63 -17.81 -25.63
C GLU A 76 -22.78 -18.12 -26.86
N PHE A 77 -21.78 -17.28 -27.17
CA PHE A 77 -20.88 -17.47 -28.32
C PHE A 77 -19.59 -18.22 -27.97
N ALA A 78 -19.25 -18.39 -26.68
CA ALA A 78 -17.94 -18.89 -26.22
C ALA A 78 -17.49 -20.21 -26.87
N SER A 79 -18.40 -21.17 -27.08
CA SER A 79 -18.11 -22.46 -27.72
C SER A 79 -17.84 -22.36 -29.23
N GLU A 80 -18.27 -21.28 -29.88
CA GLU A 80 -18.19 -21.09 -31.33
C GLU A 80 -17.03 -20.17 -31.77
N LEU A 81 -16.38 -19.49 -30.82
CA LEU A 81 -15.30 -18.52 -31.07
C LEU A 81 -13.93 -19.17 -31.35
N GLY A 82 -13.85 -20.51 -31.32
CA GLY A 82 -12.69 -21.27 -31.78
C GLY A 82 -11.66 -21.59 -30.69
N ASN A 83 -12.10 -22.03 -29.51
CA ASN A 83 -11.26 -22.69 -28.52
C ASN A 83 -11.70 -24.16 -28.40
N SER A 84 -11.02 -25.06 -29.10
CA SER A 84 -11.13 -26.50 -28.85
C SER A 84 -10.29 -26.85 -27.63
N GLU A 85 -10.94 -27.06 -26.49
CA GLU A 85 -10.33 -27.76 -25.37
C GLU A 85 -10.16 -29.24 -25.75
N SER A 86 -8.94 -29.61 -26.15
CA SER A 86 -8.53 -31.00 -26.20
C SER A 86 -8.15 -31.46 -24.80
N ASN A 87 -9.01 -32.30 -24.23
CA ASN A 87 -8.76 -33.24 -23.14
C ASN A 87 -7.34 -33.83 -23.21
N GLN A 88 -6.44 -33.30 -22.39
CA GLN A 88 -5.45 -34.10 -21.68
C GLN A 88 -5.50 -33.66 -20.23
N ALA A 89 -5.66 -34.64 -19.34
CA ALA A 89 -5.75 -34.46 -17.89
C ALA A 89 -4.52 -33.72 -17.36
N ALA A 90 -4.58 -32.39 -17.34
CA ALA A 90 -3.76 -31.59 -16.45
C ALA A 90 -4.34 -31.82 -15.05
N SER A 91 -3.70 -32.74 -14.32
CA SER A 91 -3.63 -32.70 -12.87
C SER A 91 -3.74 -31.25 -12.43
N THR A 92 -4.84 -30.91 -11.74
CA THR A 92 -4.89 -29.70 -10.91
C THR A 92 -3.58 -29.68 -10.15
N THR A 93 -2.68 -28.75 -10.48
CA THR A 93 -1.51 -28.54 -9.64
C THR A 93 -2.08 -27.83 -8.43
N GLU A 94 -2.55 -28.63 -7.46
CA GLU A 94 -2.86 -28.14 -6.13
C GLU A 94 -1.73 -27.18 -5.73
N VAL A 95 -2.09 -25.99 -5.29
CA VAL A 95 -1.11 -25.08 -4.69
C VAL A 95 -0.54 -25.80 -3.47
N LYS A 96 0.69 -26.32 -3.60
CA LYS A 96 1.37 -27.17 -2.60
C LYS A 96 1.94 -26.31 -1.47
N THR A 97 1.19 -25.33 -0.95
CA THR A 97 1.64 -24.36 0.06
C THR A 97 2.52 -25.03 1.13
N CYS A 98 3.63 -24.38 1.48
CA CYS A 98 4.53 -24.87 2.51
C CYS A 98 4.91 -23.78 3.51
N ASP A 99 5.39 -24.18 4.69
CA ASP A 99 5.90 -23.24 5.67
C ASP A 99 7.41 -23.01 5.44
N ILE A 100 8.14 -24.07 5.08
CA ILE A 100 9.58 -24.03 4.86
C ILE A 100 9.88 -24.61 3.49
N LEU A 101 10.49 -23.80 2.62
CA LEU A 101 11.01 -24.24 1.33
C LEU A 101 12.53 -24.28 1.39
N VAL A 102 13.09 -25.49 1.30
CA VAL A 102 14.52 -25.71 1.16
C VAL A 102 14.86 -25.82 -0.32
N LEU A 103 15.74 -24.94 -0.80
CA LEU A 103 16.24 -24.90 -2.16
C LEU A 103 17.69 -25.37 -2.15
N ALA A 104 17.93 -26.51 -2.78
CA ALA A 104 19.21 -27.21 -2.73
C ALA A 104 19.83 -27.35 -4.13
N ALA A 105 21.10 -26.95 -4.28
CA ALA A 105 21.83 -27.10 -5.55
C ALA A 105 23.27 -27.60 -5.34
N ASN A 106 23.66 -28.61 -6.14
CA ASN A 106 25.03 -29.14 -6.26
C ASN A 106 25.44 -29.08 -7.74
N PRO A 107 25.85 -27.91 -8.28
CA PRO A 107 26.20 -27.78 -9.69
C PRO A 107 27.46 -28.54 -10.07
N ILE A 108 27.53 -29.01 -11.32
CA ILE A 108 28.71 -29.69 -11.87
C ILE A 108 29.92 -28.75 -11.78
N GLY A 109 31.05 -29.26 -11.29
CA GLY A 109 32.29 -28.50 -11.11
C GLY A 109 32.44 -27.84 -9.73
N THR A 110 31.50 -28.06 -8.82
CA THR A 110 31.59 -27.65 -7.41
C THR A 110 31.84 -28.84 -6.49
N ASN A 111 32.27 -28.59 -5.25
CA ASN A 111 32.38 -29.64 -4.23
C ASN A 111 30.99 -30.21 -3.91
N ILE A 112 30.89 -31.51 -3.64
CA ILE A 112 29.59 -32.12 -3.32
C ILE A 112 29.24 -31.80 -1.86
N LEU A 113 28.13 -31.09 -1.64
CA LEU A 113 27.60 -30.78 -0.31
C LEU A 113 26.61 -31.83 0.17
N GLN A 114 26.46 -31.97 1.50
CA GLN A 114 25.55 -32.91 2.15
C GLN A 114 24.10 -32.40 2.23
N LEU A 115 23.57 -31.89 1.12
CA LEU A 115 22.25 -31.24 1.03
C LEU A 115 21.08 -32.12 1.49
N GLU A 116 21.14 -33.42 1.20
CA GLU A 116 20.12 -34.39 1.64
C GLU A 116 20.15 -34.61 3.15
N GLN A 117 21.34 -34.65 3.73
CA GLN A 117 21.51 -34.81 5.17
C GLN A 117 20.99 -33.57 5.89
N GLU A 118 21.29 -32.38 5.36
CA GLU A 118 20.77 -31.12 5.87
C GLU A 118 19.23 -31.13 5.87
N ALA A 119 18.62 -31.38 4.71
CA ALA A 119 17.17 -31.42 4.57
C ALA A 119 16.50 -32.48 5.47
N ALA A 120 17.14 -33.64 5.65
CA ALA A 120 16.65 -34.68 6.56
C ALA A 120 16.72 -34.23 8.03
N LEU A 121 17.84 -33.62 8.44
CA LEU A 121 18.02 -33.09 9.79
C LEU A 121 17.04 -31.95 10.09
N ILE A 122 16.84 -31.01 9.16
CA ILE A 122 15.85 -29.93 9.31
C ILE A 122 14.48 -30.51 9.67
N ARG A 123 14.00 -31.48 8.88
CA ARG A 123 12.72 -32.15 9.16
C ARG A 123 12.74 -32.84 10.52
N GLN A 124 13.78 -33.63 10.81
CA GLN A 124 13.90 -34.35 12.08
C GLN A 124 13.82 -33.40 13.28
N ARG A 125 14.60 -32.30 13.27
CA ARG A 125 14.69 -31.36 14.39
C ARG A 125 13.40 -30.58 14.62
N LEU A 126 12.65 -30.27 13.57
CA LEU A 126 11.30 -29.70 13.71
C LEU A 126 10.37 -30.68 14.43
N GLN A 127 10.42 -31.97 14.09
CA GLN A 127 9.49 -32.95 14.67
C GLN A 127 9.76 -33.26 16.16
N GLU A 128 10.89 -32.81 16.72
CA GLU A 128 11.22 -32.97 18.14
C GLU A 128 10.30 -32.14 19.07
N GLY A 129 9.70 -31.05 18.57
CA GLY A 129 8.78 -30.21 19.35
C GLY A 129 7.35 -30.19 18.79
N GLU A 130 6.35 -30.00 19.67
CA GLU A 130 4.93 -30.03 19.30
C GLU A 130 4.53 -28.91 18.32
N VAL A 131 5.22 -27.78 18.33
CA VAL A 131 5.00 -26.69 17.37
C VAL A 131 5.57 -27.09 16.01
N GLY A 132 6.77 -27.66 15.98
CA GLY A 132 7.48 -28.06 14.76
C GLY A 132 6.78 -29.16 13.96
N LYS A 133 6.05 -30.08 14.61
CA LYS A 133 5.21 -31.10 13.94
C LYS A 133 4.22 -30.53 12.93
N LYS A 134 3.83 -29.27 13.11
CA LYS A 134 2.83 -28.62 12.28
C LYS A 134 3.41 -27.99 11.00
N TYR A 135 4.73 -27.76 10.93
CA TYR A 135 5.39 -27.17 9.77
C TYR A 135 5.36 -28.11 8.55
N ILE A 136 5.00 -27.57 7.38
CA ILE A 136 5.16 -28.24 6.09
C ILE A 136 6.52 -27.88 5.51
N VAL A 137 7.41 -28.87 5.40
CA VAL A 137 8.72 -28.69 4.77
C VAL A 137 8.72 -29.26 3.36
N LYS A 138 8.96 -28.42 2.36
CA LYS A 138 9.23 -28.81 0.97
C LYS A 138 10.70 -28.62 0.67
N VAL A 139 11.25 -29.55 -0.11
CA VAL A 139 12.66 -29.56 -0.48
C VAL A 139 12.69 -29.75 -1.98
N GLU A 140 13.21 -28.75 -2.68
CA GLU A 140 13.49 -28.84 -4.11
C GLU A 140 14.98 -29.02 -4.31
N ARG A 141 15.29 -29.99 -5.17
CA ARG A 141 16.65 -30.46 -5.42
C ARG A 141 17.10 -30.02 -6.81
N ALA A 142 18.42 -29.95 -6.99
CA ALA A 142 19.03 -29.57 -8.26
C ALA A 142 18.42 -28.28 -8.82
N VAL A 143 18.11 -27.32 -7.94
CA VAL A 143 17.38 -26.10 -8.29
C VAL A 143 18.13 -25.33 -9.37
N GLN A 144 17.41 -25.02 -10.46
CA GLN A 144 17.91 -24.17 -11.52
C GLN A 144 17.53 -22.70 -11.26
N VAL A 145 18.32 -21.77 -11.78
CA VAL A 145 18.03 -20.32 -11.66
C VAL A 145 16.64 -19.98 -12.21
N GLU A 146 16.26 -20.61 -13.33
CA GLU A 146 14.97 -20.40 -14.01
C GLU A 146 13.78 -20.93 -13.19
N ASP A 147 13.99 -21.89 -12.30
CA ASP A 147 12.95 -22.46 -11.45
C ASP A 147 12.71 -21.67 -10.16
N LEU A 148 13.57 -20.71 -9.80
CA LEU A 148 13.45 -19.97 -8.53
C LEU A 148 12.10 -19.26 -8.41
N SER A 149 11.70 -18.52 -9.45
CA SER A 149 10.44 -17.78 -9.46
C SER A 149 9.25 -18.73 -9.37
N LYS A 150 9.29 -19.82 -10.13
CA LYS A 150 8.30 -20.90 -10.12
C LYS A 150 8.14 -21.50 -8.74
N TYR A 151 9.22 -21.90 -8.06
CA TYR A 151 9.11 -22.53 -6.74
C TYR A 151 8.60 -21.57 -5.67
N LEU A 152 9.07 -20.31 -5.68
CA LEU A 152 8.57 -19.31 -4.75
C LEU A 152 7.08 -19.02 -4.96
N LEU A 153 6.62 -18.91 -6.22
CA LEU A 153 5.20 -18.73 -6.56
C LEU A 153 4.34 -19.97 -6.24
N GLN A 154 4.85 -21.17 -6.49
CA GLN A 154 4.14 -22.43 -6.30
C GLN A 154 3.97 -22.78 -4.82
N TYR A 155 4.99 -22.52 -4.00
CA TYR A 155 5.05 -22.99 -2.62
C TYR A 155 4.71 -21.92 -1.58
N GLN A 156 4.82 -20.63 -1.91
CA GLN A 156 4.52 -19.48 -1.03
C GLN A 156 5.03 -19.65 0.43
N PRO A 157 6.33 -19.90 0.64
CA PRO A 157 6.88 -20.25 1.95
C PRO A 157 6.87 -19.10 2.96
N LEU A 158 6.88 -19.46 4.25
CA LEU A 158 7.19 -18.55 5.36
C LEU A 158 8.71 -18.36 5.51
N ILE A 159 9.46 -19.46 5.34
CA ILE A 159 10.92 -19.51 5.47
C ILE A 159 11.49 -20.07 4.16
N VAL A 160 12.43 -19.34 3.55
CA VAL A 160 13.22 -19.85 2.42
C VAL A 160 14.61 -20.19 2.92
N HIS A 161 15.03 -21.43 2.71
CA HIS A 161 16.34 -21.92 3.09
C HIS A 161 17.14 -22.27 1.83
N PHE A 162 18.17 -21.50 1.55
CA PHE A 162 19.12 -21.82 0.49
C PHE A 162 20.24 -22.66 1.06
N SER A 163 20.43 -23.85 0.50
CA SER A 163 21.51 -24.77 0.83
C SER A 163 22.33 -25.01 -0.43
N GLY A 164 23.58 -24.54 -0.44
CA GLY A 164 24.40 -24.57 -1.64
C GLY A 164 25.69 -23.77 -1.50
N HIS A 165 26.39 -23.64 -2.62
CA HIS A 165 27.64 -22.90 -2.66
C HIS A 165 27.41 -21.39 -2.70
N GLY A 166 28.38 -20.67 -2.15
CA GLY A 166 28.49 -19.22 -2.29
C GLY A 166 29.92 -18.83 -2.66
N ASN A 167 30.11 -17.59 -3.09
CA ASN A 167 31.44 -17.06 -3.41
C ASN A 167 31.77 -15.82 -2.55
N PRO A 168 33.03 -15.35 -2.51
CA PRO A 168 33.42 -14.17 -1.72
C PRO A 168 32.67 -12.87 -2.05
N SER A 169 32.00 -12.79 -3.22
CA SER A 169 31.16 -11.66 -3.62
C SER A 169 29.74 -11.71 -3.03
N GLY A 170 29.43 -12.77 -2.27
CA GLY A 170 28.14 -13.05 -1.63
C GLY A 170 27.11 -13.68 -2.57
N GLU A 171 27.49 -14.12 -3.77
CA GLU A 171 26.58 -14.68 -4.77
C GLU A 171 26.28 -16.15 -4.45
N ILE A 172 25.03 -16.56 -4.66
CA ILE A 172 24.60 -17.96 -4.50
C ILE A 172 24.83 -18.68 -5.82
N ILE A 173 25.30 -19.92 -5.77
CA ILE A 173 25.55 -20.73 -6.96
C ILE A 173 24.45 -21.78 -7.12
N LEU A 174 23.71 -21.73 -8.23
CA LEU A 174 22.66 -22.68 -8.60
C LEU A 174 22.97 -23.37 -9.93
N ASN A 175 22.10 -24.28 -10.36
CA ASN A 175 22.22 -24.93 -11.67
C ASN A 175 21.73 -24.01 -12.79
N ASN A 176 22.38 -24.08 -13.95
CA ASN A 176 21.77 -23.67 -15.22
C ASN A 176 21.03 -24.86 -15.87
N SER A 177 20.44 -24.64 -17.06
CA SER A 177 19.76 -25.67 -17.84
C SER A 177 20.64 -26.87 -18.26
N GLN A 178 21.96 -26.75 -18.15
CA GLN A 178 22.95 -27.82 -18.39
C GLN A 178 23.48 -28.46 -17.10
N GLY A 179 22.98 -28.05 -15.92
CA GLY A 179 23.43 -28.55 -14.61
C GLY A 179 24.79 -27.98 -14.14
N GLN A 180 25.33 -26.98 -14.82
CA GLN A 180 26.57 -26.31 -14.44
C GLN A 180 26.32 -25.16 -13.47
N ALA A 181 27.37 -24.70 -12.81
CA ALA A 181 27.33 -23.56 -11.89
C ALA A 181 26.91 -22.25 -12.59
N GLN A 182 25.86 -21.61 -12.05
CA GLN A 182 25.42 -20.27 -12.43
C GLN A 182 25.29 -19.40 -11.18
N LEU A 183 25.88 -18.21 -11.24
CA LEU A 183 25.85 -17.23 -10.15
C LEU A 183 24.52 -16.48 -10.14
N VAL A 184 23.96 -16.33 -8.94
CA VAL A 184 22.80 -15.48 -8.66
C VAL A 184 23.25 -14.38 -7.72
N SER A 185 23.18 -13.14 -8.20
CA SER A 185 23.59 -11.99 -7.40
C SER A 185 22.58 -11.73 -6.27
N PRO A 186 23.04 -11.25 -5.09
CA PRO A 186 22.15 -10.90 -3.99
C PRO A 186 21.10 -9.85 -4.36
N VAL A 187 21.45 -8.93 -5.26
CA VAL A 187 20.54 -7.89 -5.76
C VAL A 187 19.42 -8.52 -6.58
N ALA A 188 19.75 -9.39 -7.54
CA ALA A 188 18.73 -10.08 -8.35
C ALA A 188 17.84 -11.00 -7.50
N LEU A 189 18.41 -11.65 -6.49
CA LEU A 189 17.65 -12.44 -5.53
C LEU A 189 16.73 -11.56 -4.66
N ALA A 190 17.21 -10.41 -4.20
CA ALA A 190 16.41 -9.46 -3.46
C ALA A 190 15.28 -8.87 -4.30
N GLU A 191 15.53 -8.51 -5.56
CA GLU A 191 14.51 -8.09 -6.52
C GLU A 191 13.47 -9.19 -6.76
N LEU A 192 13.91 -10.44 -6.95
CA LEU A 192 13.02 -11.58 -7.13
C LEU A 192 12.11 -11.77 -5.90
N LEU A 193 12.69 -11.77 -4.70
CA LEU A 193 11.96 -11.88 -3.45
C LEU A 193 11.04 -10.66 -3.23
N ALA A 194 11.43 -9.48 -3.71
CA ALA A 194 10.61 -8.26 -3.69
C ALA A 194 9.40 -8.38 -4.62
N ILE A 195 9.57 -8.97 -5.81
CA ILE A 195 8.54 -9.18 -6.84
C ILE A 195 7.54 -10.26 -6.41
N ILE A 196 8.01 -11.38 -5.85
CA ILE A 196 7.19 -12.54 -5.47
C ILE A 196 6.56 -12.37 -4.08
N ARG A 197 6.60 -11.16 -3.52
CA ARG A 197 6.25 -10.91 -2.12
C ARG A 197 4.91 -11.50 -1.69
N GLY A 198 4.94 -12.07 -0.49
CA GLY A 198 3.85 -12.83 0.14
C GLY A 198 4.19 -13.15 1.59
N ARG A 199 4.21 -14.43 1.96
CA ARG A 199 4.36 -14.95 3.34
C ARG A 199 5.82 -14.98 3.88
N ILE A 200 6.84 -14.65 3.09
CA ILE A 200 8.24 -14.88 3.49
C ILE A 200 8.67 -13.90 4.61
N GLU A 201 8.95 -14.44 5.79
CA GLU A 201 9.41 -13.68 6.97
C GLU A 201 10.92 -13.85 7.24
N CYS A 202 11.50 -14.99 6.85
CA CYS A 202 12.88 -15.33 7.12
C CYS A 202 13.56 -15.98 5.90
N VAL A 203 14.77 -15.54 5.61
CA VAL A 203 15.65 -16.18 4.63
C VAL A 203 16.92 -16.67 5.31
N VAL A 204 17.22 -17.96 5.14
CA VAL A 204 18.47 -18.58 5.59
C VAL A 204 19.35 -18.81 4.37
N LEU A 205 20.44 -18.05 4.27
CA LEU A 205 21.47 -18.20 3.24
C LEU A 205 22.58 -19.08 3.78
N ASN A 206 22.39 -20.40 3.75
CA ASN A 206 23.41 -21.35 4.17
C ASN A 206 24.43 -21.59 3.04
N ALA A 207 25.12 -20.50 2.67
CA ALA A 207 26.11 -20.42 1.61
C ALA A 207 27.20 -19.41 2.00
N CYS A 208 28.45 -19.67 1.58
CA CYS A 208 29.64 -18.90 1.97
C CYS A 208 29.53 -17.40 1.62
N PHE A 209 30.02 -16.53 2.50
CA PHE A 209 30.10 -15.06 2.35
C PHE A 209 28.77 -14.33 2.03
N SER A 210 27.64 -14.98 2.27
CA SER A 210 26.30 -14.44 2.01
C SER A 210 25.91 -13.24 2.89
N LEU A 211 26.68 -12.92 3.94
CA LEU A 211 26.41 -11.79 4.84
C LEU A 211 26.67 -10.41 4.20
N GLN A 212 27.67 -10.29 3.32
CA GLN A 212 28.17 -8.97 2.83
C GLN A 212 27.12 -8.13 2.10
N LYS A 213 25.99 -8.74 1.71
CA LYS A 213 24.86 -8.07 1.03
C LYS A 213 23.49 -8.46 1.61
N ALA A 214 23.45 -8.94 2.86
CA ALA A 214 22.21 -9.24 3.55
C ALA A 214 21.30 -8.00 3.68
N ASP A 215 21.87 -6.80 3.71
CA ASP A 215 21.13 -5.52 3.76
C ASP A 215 20.17 -5.31 2.59
N ALA A 216 20.54 -5.79 1.39
CA ALA A 216 19.69 -5.71 0.20
C ALA A 216 18.42 -6.56 0.35
N LEU A 217 18.48 -7.65 1.12
CA LEU A 217 17.34 -8.51 1.40
C LEU A 217 16.47 -7.98 2.54
N LEU A 218 17.05 -7.23 3.47
CA LEU A 218 16.34 -6.65 4.62
C LEU A 218 15.32 -5.57 4.22
N GLU A 219 15.38 -5.04 2.99
CA GLU A 219 14.34 -4.13 2.49
C GLU A 219 12.94 -4.74 2.59
N GLN A 220 12.86 -6.05 2.38
CA GLN A 220 11.59 -6.73 2.10
C GLN A 220 11.28 -7.88 3.05
N ILE A 221 12.24 -8.30 3.88
CA ILE A 221 12.19 -9.51 4.70
C ILE A 221 12.56 -9.16 6.14
N SER A 222 11.79 -9.68 7.11
CA SER A 222 11.92 -9.32 8.52
C SER A 222 13.28 -9.70 9.12
N CYS A 223 13.84 -10.83 8.72
CA CYS A 223 15.19 -11.23 9.11
C CYS A 223 15.89 -12.09 8.06
N VAL A 224 17.21 -11.98 8.03
CA VAL A 224 18.08 -12.76 7.15
C VAL A 224 19.18 -13.38 8.01
N ILE A 225 19.44 -14.66 7.80
CA ILE A 225 20.59 -15.36 8.37
C ILE A 225 21.59 -15.58 7.24
N GLY A 226 22.77 -14.99 7.35
CA GLY A 226 23.86 -15.09 6.37
C GLY A 226 25.17 -15.54 7.00
N MET A 227 26.10 -16.00 6.17
CA MET A 227 27.43 -16.46 6.58
C MET A 227 28.46 -15.37 6.29
N SER A 228 29.23 -14.96 7.31
CA SER A 228 30.25 -13.90 7.17
C SER A 228 31.49 -14.35 6.38
N ALA A 229 31.72 -15.66 6.29
CA ALA A 229 32.88 -16.27 5.66
C ALA A 229 32.51 -17.65 5.08
N GLU A 230 33.51 -18.39 4.60
CA GLU A 230 33.36 -19.80 4.24
C GLU A 230 33.05 -20.64 5.49
N ILE A 231 32.04 -21.50 5.40
CA ILE A 231 31.59 -22.36 6.51
C ILE A 231 31.81 -23.82 6.15
N ASN A 232 32.30 -24.61 7.10
CA ASN A 232 32.41 -26.05 6.94
C ASN A 232 31.02 -26.70 6.73
N ASP A 233 30.91 -27.63 5.79
CA ASP A 233 29.65 -28.33 5.45
C ASP A 233 28.98 -28.96 6.69
N ASN A 234 29.75 -29.61 7.59
CA ASN A 234 29.18 -30.18 8.81
C ASN A 234 28.71 -29.09 9.79
N SER A 235 29.43 -27.97 9.89
CA SER A 235 29.02 -26.82 10.71
C SER A 235 27.74 -26.18 10.17
N ALA A 236 27.61 -26.03 8.85
CA ALA A 236 26.42 -25.54 8.17
C ALA A 236 25.20 -26.44 8.43
N VAL A 237 25.36 -27.76 8.30
CA VAL A 237 24.32 -28.75 8.57
C VAL A 237 23.88 -28.71 10.04
N ARG A 238 24.83 -28.60 10.99
CA ARG A 238 24.52 -28.55 12.43
C ARG A 238 23.92 -27.23 12.88
N PHE A 239 24.34 -26.12 12.28
CA PHE A 239 23.71 -24.83 12.48
C PHE A 239 22.23 -24.88 12.08
N ALA A 240 21.94 -25.36 10.85
CA ALA A 240 20.56 -25.51 10.38
C ALA A 240 19.75 -26.42 11.33
N ALA A 241 20.32 -27.56 11.74
CA ALA A 241 19.67 -28.46 12.70
C ALA A 241 19.27 -27.75 14.01
N GLY A 242 20.19 -27.01 14.64
CA GLY A 242 19.90 -26.29 15.89
C GLY A 242 18.88 -25.16 15.71
N PHE A 243 18.98 -24.42 14.60
CA PHE A 243 18.02 -23.38 14.24
C PHE A 243 16.59 -23.92 14.14
N TYR A 244 16.40 -24.97 13.34
CA TYR A 244 15.07 -25.56 13.16
C TYR A 244 14.58 -26.34 14.38
N ARG A 245 15.46 -26.83 15.27
CA ARG A 245 15.05 -27.31 16.61
C ARG A 245 14.44 -26.17 17.41
N GLY A 246 15.09 -25.00 17.45
CA GLY A 246 14.58 -23.82 18.15
C GLY A 246 13.16 -23.45 17.71
N LEU A 247 12.94 -23.40 16.39
CA LEU A 247 11.61 -23.19 15.82
C LEU A 247 10.62 -24.32 16.17
N GLY A 248 11.10 -25.58 16.18
CA GLY A 248 10.29 -26.73 16.55
C GLY A 248 9.71 -26.67 17.97
N PHE A 249 10.43 -26.03 18.89
CA PHE A 249 10.00 -25.77 20.27
C PHE A 249 9.29 -24.42 20.46
N GLY A 250 9.03 -23.68 19.38
CA GLY A 250 8.23 -22.44 19.41
C GLY A 250 9.01 -21.17 19.75
N TYR A 251 10.35 -21.21 19.70
CA TYR A 251 11.16 -20.00 19.87
C TYR A 251 11.12 -19.11 18.62
N GLY A 252 11.27 -17.79 18.82
CA GLY A 252 11.42 -16.83 17.74
C GLY A 252 12.73 -16.97 16.97
N TYR A 253 12.84 -16.30 15.81
CA TYR A 253 13.96 -16.48 14.88
C TYR A 253 15.33 -16.19 15.51
N TYR A 254 15.45 -15.14 16.33
CA TYR A 254 16.72 -14.79 16.97
C TYR A 254 17.18 -15.86 17.97
N LYS A 255 16.29 -16.34 18.84
CA LYS A 255 16.61 -17.39 19.81
C LYS A 255 16.86 -18.74 19.15
N ALA A 256 16.12 -19.04 18.07
CA ALA A 256 16.41 -20.19 17.22
C ALA A 256 17.82 -20.08 16.58
N PHE A 257 18.19 -18.90 16.09
CA PHE A 257 19.52 -18.64 15.54
C PHE A 257 20.63 -18.86 16.58
N GLU A 258 20.46 -18.36 17.81
CA GLU A 258 21.42 -18.58 18.90
C GLU A 258 21.53 -20.07 19.26
N LEU A 259 20.43 -20.83 19.24
CA LEU A 259 20.45 -22.29 19.39
C LEU A 259 21.21 -23.00 18.26
N GLY A 260 21.10 -22.50 17.02
CA GLY A 260 21.90 -22.98 15.89
C GLY A 260 23.40 -22.81 16.12
N ARG A 261 23.84 -21.62 16.52
CA ARG A 261 25.24 -21.34 16.85
C ARG A 261 25.73 -22.17 18.03
N ASN A 262 24.88 -22.33 19.05
CA ASN A 262 25.18 -23.13 20.21
C ASN A 262 25.35 -24.62 19.86
N GLU A 263 24.57 -25.20 18.95
CA GLU A 263 24.73 -26.60 18.53
C GLU A 263 26.07 -26.85 17.83
N VAL A 264 26.53 -25.93 16.98
CA VAL A 264 27.87 -25.99 16.38
C VAL A 264 28.95 -25.98 17.47
N GLN A 265 28.81 -25.08 18.44
CA GLN A 265 29.76 -24.96 19.56
C GLN A 265 29.77 -26.20 20.47
N LEU A 266 28.60 -26.74 20.84
CA LEU A 266 28.49 -27.91 21.71
C LEU A 266 29.10 -29.17 21.10
N LEU A 267 29.06 -29.29 19.76
CA LEU A 267 29.67 -30.38 19.03
C LEU A 267 31.17 -30.17 18.75
N ASN A 268 31.76 -29.09 19.29
CA ASN A 268 33.15 -28.68 19.04
C ASN A 268 33.49 -28.59 17.55
N LEU A 269 32.51 -28.15 16.74
CA LEU A 269 32.71 -27.90 15.33
C LEU A 269 33.25 -26.47 15.12
N PRO A 270 34.05 -26.24 14.06
CA PRO A 270 34.49 -24.90 13.72
C PRO A 270 33.29 -24.03 13.31
N ASP A 271 33.49 -22.72 13.19
CA ASP A 271 32.58 -21.81 12.49
C ASP A 271 31.29 -21.39 13.24
N ASN A 272 31.19 -21.62 14.55
CA ASN A 272 30.02 -21.18 15.35
C ASN A 272 29.78 -19.64 15.35
N LEU A 273 30.79 -18.85 14.97
CA LEU A 273 30.71 -17.39 14.84
C LEU A 273 30.44 -16.93 13.39
N ILE A 274 30.39 -17.84 12.41
CA ILE A 274 30.18 -17.49 11.00
C ILE A 274 28.72 -17.14 10.68
N PRO A 275 27.70 -17.86 11.19
CA PRO A 275 26.30 -17.46 11.01
C PRO A 275 26.02 -16.13 11.72
N HIS A 276 25.41 -15.20 11.01
CA HIS A 276 25.00 -13.90 11.52
C HIS A 276 23.51 -13.68 11.28
N PHE A 277 22.83 -13.15 12.30
CA PHE A 277 21.43 -12.75 12.23
C PHE A 277 21.35 -11.26 11.97
N VAL A 278 20.65 -10.88 10.90
CA VAL A 278 20.44 -9.47 10.54
C VAL A 278 18.95 -9.19 10.49
N THR A 279 18.52 -8.08 11.09
CA THR A 279 17.11 -7.66 11.16
C THR A 279 16.99 -6.14 11.26
N ARG A 280 15.82 -5.60 10.91
CA ARG A 280 15.47 -4.17 11.03
C ARG A 280 14.65 -3.81 12.27
N GLY A 281 14.11 -4.81 12.99
CA GLY A 281 13.22 -4.58 14.13
C GLY A 281 13.87 -4.99 15.44
N THR A 282 13.92 -4.09 16.43
CA THR A 282 14.40 -4.40 17.78
C THR A 282 13.48 -5.38 18.52
N SER A 283 12.19 -5.42 18.16
CA SER A 283 11.18 -6.32 18.74
C SER A 283 11.49 -7.80 18.51
N LEU A 284 12.20 -8.16 17.42
CA LEU A 284 12.57 -9.55 17.12
C LEU A 284 13.68 -10.09 18.03
N PHE A 285 14.35 -9.22 18.79
CA PHE A 285 15.28 -9.60 19.86
C PHE A 285 14.56 -9.82 21.21
N GLU A 286 13.33 -9.31 21.36
CA GLU A 286 12.56 -9.32 22.62
C GLU A 286 11.43 -10.35 22.66
N GLU A 287 10.96 -10.87 21.51
CA GLU A 287 9.94 -11.92 21.43
C GLU A 287 10.48 -13.29 21.92
N GLU A 288 10.39 -13.56 23.24
CA GLU A 288 10.92 -14.79 23.87
C GLU A 288 10.19 -16.08 23.44
N VAL A 289 8.91 -16.01 23.09
CA VAL A 289 8.08 -17.15 22.64
C VAL A 289 7.08 -16.67 21.61
N VAL A 290 7.10 -17.26 20.43
CA VAL A 290 6.19 -16.90 19.34
C VAL A 290 4.97 -17.81 19.40
N LYS A 291 3.76 -17.23 19.56
CA LYS A 291 2.50 -17.96 19.39
C LYS A 291 2.51 -18.67 18.03
N ALA A 292 2.35 -20.00 18.05
CA ALA A 292 2.52 -20.91 16.92
C ALA A 292 2.24 -20.29 15.53
N ARG A 293 3.29 -20.02 14.75
CA ARG A 293 3.22 -19.48 13.36
C ARG A 293 2.75 -20.53 12.33
N VAL A 294 1.91 -21.45 12.78
CA VAL A 294 1.32 -22.50 11.96
C VAL A 294 0.01 -21.98 11.40
N THR A 295 0.10 -21.30 10.27
CA THR A 295 -1.06 -21.01 9.43
C THR A 295 -1.15 -22.07 8.33
N ARG A 296 -1.57 -23.30 8.70
CA ARG A 296 -2.36 -24.10 7.77
C ARG A 296 -3.80 -23.66 7.89
N THR A 297 -4.09 -22.47 7.39
CA THR A 297 -5.39 -22.25 6.77
C THR A 297 -5.19 -22.62 5.31
N SER A 298 -5.73 -23.77 4.93
CA SER A 298 -6.32 -23.92 3.60
C SER A 298 -7.04 -22.61 3.27
N PRO A 299 -7.03 -22.09 2.03
CA PRO A 299 -7.77 -20.89 1.67
C PRO A 299 -9.27 -21.15 1.72
N GLU A 300 -9.81 -21.42 2.91
CA GLU A 300 -11.13 -20.98 3.25
C GLU A 300 -11.05 -19.46 3.33
N LYS A 301 -11.61 -18.86 2.29
CA LYS A 301 -12.15 -17.51 2.25
C LYS A 301 -12.89 -17.19 3.57
N SER A 302 -12.17 -16.82 4.62
CA SER A 302 -12.73 -15.98 5.69
C SER A 302 -12.65 -14.54 5.19
N THR A 303 -13.65 -14.20 4.37
CA THR A 303 -13.92 -12.92 3.70
C THR A 303 -14.36 -11.79 4.63
N THR A 304 -13.98 -11.79 5.90
CA THR A 304 -14.40 -10.71 6.80
C THR A 304 -13.34 -9.62 6.81
N ALA A 305 -13.57 -8.60 5.99
CA ALA A 305 -12.88 -7.32 6.10
C ALA A 305 -13.11 -6.74 7.51
N THR A 306 -12.09 -6.10 8.07
CA THR A 306 -12.23 -5.38 9.33
C THR A 306 -12.95 -4.08 9.07
N LEU A 307 -14.05 -3.81 9.79
CA LEU A 307 -14.79 -2.56 9.66
C LEU A 307 -14.09 -1.46 10.47
N TYR A 308 -13.56 -0.46 9.77
CA TYR A 308 -12.90 0.69 10.38
C TYR A 308 -13.91 1.84 10.56
N PRO A 309 -14.22 2.25 11.80
CA PRO A 309 -15.20 3.30 12.04
C PRO A 309 -14.64 4.70 11.74
N LEU A 310 -15.48 5.53 11.14
CA LEU A 310 -15.18 6.93 10.83
C LEU A 310 -16.30 7.83 11.32
N TRP A 311 -15.92 9.02 11.77
CA TRP A 311 -16.83 10.13 12.06
C TRP A 311 -16.68 11.21 10.99
N PHE A 312 -17.77 11.82 10.57
CA PHE A 312 -17.71 12.85 9.54
C PHE A 312 -18.52 14.09 9.85
N GLY A 313 -18.02 15.21 9.34
CA GLY A 313 -18.75 16.45 9.15
C GLY A 313 -18.85 16.76 7.66
N THR A 314 -20.01 17.24 7.19
CA THR A 314 -20.16 17.64 5.80
C THR A 314 -21.22 18.73 5.62
N ASN A 315 -20.99 19.65 4.70
CA ASN A 315 -21.99 20.59 4.20
C ASN A 315 -22.42 20.24 2.76
N ARG A 316 -22.27 18.97 2.37
CA ARG A 316 -22.84 18.43 1.14
C ARG A 316 -24.32 18.18 1.31
N GLN A 317 -25.09 18.37 0.24
CA GLN A 317 -26.49 17.95 0.22
C GLN A 317 -26.56 16.42 0.13
N PRO A 318 -27.36 15.73 0.98
CA PRO A 318 -27.64 14.31 0.83
C PRO A 318 -28.11 13.98 -0.59
N SER A 319 -27.62 12.89 -1.17
CA SER A 319 -28.05 12.44 -2.51
C SER A 319 -29.54 12.12 -2.55
N ASP A 320 -30.07 11.65 -1.43
CA ASP A 320 -31.48 11.42 -1.18
C ASP A 320 -31.78 11.86 0.28
N PRO A 321 -32.64 12.88 0.49
CA PRO A 321 -32.99 13.34 1.84
C PRO A 321 -33.67 12.28 2.71
N ASP A 322 -34.33 11.30 2.10
CA ASP A 322 -35.07 10.25 2.82
C ASP A 322 -34.24 8.96 2.98
N ASP A 323 -33.15 8.81 2.23
CA ASP A 323 -32.26 7.65 2.25
C ASP A 323 -30.78 8.05 2.22
N VAL A 324 -30.26 8.28 3.43
CA VAL A 324 -28.87 8.67 3.67
C VAL A 324 -27.89 7.64 3.11
N SER A 325 -28.21 6.34 3.05
CA SER A 325 -27.29 5.28 2.56
C SER A 325 -26.79 5.51 1.12
N LYS A 326 -27.53 6.30 0.32
CA LYS A 326 -27.15 6.76 -1.02
C LYS A 326 -26.02 7.80 -1.01
N GLY A 327 -25.57 8.22 0.16
CA GLY A 327 -24.45 9.12 0.39
C GLY A 327 -24.78 10.58 0.14
N PHE A 328 -23.74 11.37 -0.14
CA PHE A 328 -23.83 12.80 -0.34
C PHE A 328 -23.39 13.20 -1.75
N SER A 329 -24.06 14.24 -2.28
CA SER A 329 -23.81 14.78 -3.60
C SER A 329 -22.60 15.76 -3.63
N GLY A 330 -22.33 16.32 -4.81
CA GLY A 330 -21.40 17.44 -4.98
C GLY A 330 -22.05 18.81 -4.77
N GLU A 331 -23.33 18.86 -4.38
CA GLU A 331 -24.06 20.11 -4.20
C GLU A 331 -23.94 20.65 -2.78
N ARG A 332 -24.01 21.97 -2.65
CA ARG A 332 -23.89 22.69 -1.38
C ARG A 332 -25.18 22.61 -0.59
N ASP A 333 -25.07 22.25 0.67
CA ASP A 333 -26.12 22.46 1.67
C ASP A 333 -25.79 23.69 2.55
N ARG A 334 -26.82 24.29 3.15
CA ARG A 334 -26.72 25.45 4.03
C ARG A 334 -26.57 25.09 5.51
N GLN A 335 -26.49 23.80 5.81
CA GLN A 335 -26.37 23.23 7.14
C GLN A 335 -25.14 22.31 7.24
N LEU A 336 -24.64 22.14 8.46
CA LEU A 336 -23.60 21.17 8.79
C LEU A 336 -24.27 19.86 9.21
N HIS A 337 -23.88 18.77 8.56
CA HIS A 337 -24.32 17.42 8.85
C HIS A 337 -23.24 16.66 9.61
N TYR A 338 -23.65 15.92 10.63
CA TYR A 338 -22.82 15.02 11.41
C TYR A 338 -23.22 13.57 11.18
N GLY A 339 -22.26 12.66 11.19
CA GLY A 339 -22.58 11.25 11.07
C GLY A 339 -21.41 10.31 11.23
N THR A 340 -21.71 9.02 11.12
CA THR A 340 -20.73 7.94 11.19
C THR A 340 -20.84 7.05 9.97
N CYS A 341 -19.72 6.47 9.55
CA CYS A 341 -19.71 5.39 8.58
C CYS A 341 -18.59 4.40 8.88
N GLN A 342 -18.64 3.25 8.22
CA GLN A 342 -17.63 2.21 8.35
C GLN A 342 -17.07 1.87 6.98
N VAL A 343 -15.75 1.72 6.94
CA VAL A 343 -15.04 1.28 5.74
C VAL A 343 -14.51 -0.11 6.00
N ALA A 344 -14.89 -1.07 5.15
CA ALA A 344 -14.32 -2.40 5.12
C ALA A 344 -12.88 -2.34 4.63
N VAL A 345 -11.96 -2.70 5.52
CA VAL A 345 -10.52 -2.81 5.28
C VAL A 345 -10.19 -4.29 5.08
N PRO A 346 -9.85 -4.73 3.86
CA PRO A 346 -9.48 -6.12 3.63
C PRO A 346 -8.13 -6.40 4.29
N LYS A 347 -7.89 -7.66 4.71
CA LYS A 347 -6.57 -8.07 5.24
C LYS A 347 -5.43 -7.89 4.23
N SER A 348 -5.76 -7.81 2.94
CA SER A 348 -4.82 -7.53 1.84
C SER A 348 -4.57 -6.03 1.60
N HIS A 349 -5.11 -5.13 2.43
CA HIS A 349 -4.87 -3.69 2.35
C HIS A 349 -3.38 -3.37 2.31
N LYS A 350 -3.00 -2.43 1.45
CA LYS A 350 -1.62 -1.96 1.27
C LYS A 350 -1.50 -0.54 1.80
N ILE A 351 -0.47 -0.28 2.61
CA ILE A 351 -0.16 1.06 3.13
C ILE A 351 -0.06 2.08 1.98
N GLY A 352 -0.65 3.26 2.16
CA GLY A 352 -0.65 4.32 1.16
C GLY A 352 -1.65 4.13 0.01
N SER A 353 -2.47 3.08 0.01
CA SER A 353 -3.35 2.74 -1.12
C SER A 353 -4.80 2.57 -0.68
N THR A 354 -5.76 3.11 -1.45
CA THR A 354 -7.19 2.79 -1.29
C THR A 354 -7.60 1.51 -2.06
N GLY A 355 -6.65 0.88 -2.75
CA GLY A 355 -6.78 -0.37 -3.49
C GLY A 355 -6.05 -0.36 -4.85
N SER A 356 -5.55 -1.52 -5.27
CA SER A 356 -4.83 -1.71 -6.54
C SER A 356 -5.77 -1.56 -7.75
N SER A 357 -5.24 -1.28 -8.95
CA SER A 357 -6.04 -1.18 -10.18
C SER A 357 -6.66 -2.54 -10.58
N ALA A 358 -7.70 -2.53 -11.43
CA ALA A 358 -8.42 -3.75 -11.82
C ALA A 358 -7.50 -4.82 -12.44
N LEU A 359 -6.54 -4.37 -13.26
CA LEU A 359 -5.53 -5.22 -13.89
C LEU A 359 -4.61 -5.91 -12.84
N GLN A 360 -4.22 -5.18 -11.80
CA GLN A 360 -3.40 -5.73 -10.70
C GLN A 360 -4.20 -6.69 -9.80
N ARG A 361 -5.50 -6.44 -9.60
CA ARG A 361 -6.37 -7.32 -8.80
C ARG A 361 -6.68 -8.65 -9.50
N PHE A 362 -6.84 -8.61 -10.83
CA PHE A 362 -6.99 -9.82 -11.65
C PHE A 362 -5.74 -10.72 -11.56
N LEU A 363 -4.54 -10.12 -11.54
CA LEU A 363 -3.27 -10.82 -11.36
C LEU A 363 -3.06 -11.37 -9.94
N ASN A 364 -3.52 -10.64 -8.91
CA ASN A 364 -3.29 -10.98 -7.50
C ASN A 364 -4.42 -11.81 -6.85
N LEU A 365 -5.54 -12.05 -7.56
CA LEU A 365 -6.74 -12.78 -7.10
C LEU A 365 -7.27 -12.34 -5.71
N THR A 366 -6.96 -11.12 -5.29
CA THR A 366 -7.27 -10.55 -3.98
C THR A 366 -7.83 -9.14 -4.16
N ASP A 367 -8.91 -8.81 -3.44
CA ASP A 367 -9.50 -7.47 -3.43
C ASP A 367 -8.90 -6.70 -2.24
N ASP A 368 -7.93 -5.84 -2.52
CA ASP A 368 -7.28 -4.96 -1.55
C ASP A 368 -7.97 -3.59 -1.42
N ARG A 369 -9.12 -3.40 -2.08
CA ARG A 369 -9.85 -2.14 -2.00
C ARG A 369 -10.52 -1.94 -0.66
N LEU A 370 -10.39 -0.73 -0.17
CA LEU A 370 -11.29 -0.20 0.83
C LEU A 370 -12.69 -0.04 0.23
N LYS A 371 -13.71 -0.46 0.99
CA LYS A 371 -15.11 -0.32 0.57
C LYS A 371 -15.90 0.38 1.66
N LEU A 372 -16.57 1.47 1.29
CA LEU A 372 -17.55 2.11 2.17
C LEU A 372 -18.76 1.18 2.27
N GLU A 373 -19.08 0.74 3.49
CA GLU A 373 -20.30 0.00 3.76
C GLU A 373 -21.47 0.99 3.76
N GLN A 374 -22.24 1.03 2.67
CA GLN A 374 -23.30 2.05 2.48
C GLN A 374 -24.34 2.01 3.59
N ASP A 375 -24.71 0.81 4.03
CA ASP A 375 -25.69 0.59 5.11
C ASP A 375 -25.17 1.02 6.50
N SER A 376 -23.87 1.30 6.63
CA SER A 376 -23.28 1.80 7.87
C SER A 376 -23.34 3.33 8.01
N LEU A 377 -23.70 4.02 6.93
CA LEU A 377 -23.74 5.48 6.90
C LEU A 377 -24.98 5.98 7.65
N ASN A 378 -24.74 6.66 8.76
CA ASN A 378 -25.78 7.15 9.66
C ASN A 378 -25.60 8.65 9.90
N LEU A 379 -26.65 9.43 9.66
CA LEU A 379 -26.73 10.81 10.12
C LEU A 379 -27.08 10.83 11.61
N LEU A 380 -26.43 11.72 12.36
CA LEU A 380 -26.65 11.93 13.76
C LEU A 380 -26.93 13.42 13.99
N ASP A 381 -27.82 13.72 14.94
CA ASP A 381 -27.85 15.06 15.50
C ASP A 381 -26.54 15.36 16.25
N GLU A 382 -26.24 16.65 16.44
CA GLU A 382 -24.99 17.10 17.03
C GLU A 382 -24.72 16.48 18.41
N ALA A 383 -25.73 16.40 19.28
CA ALA A 383 -25.56 15.85 20.63
C ALA A 383 -25.26 14.34 20.57
N SER A 384 -26.02 13.59 19.77
CA SER A 384 -25.80 12.15 19.56
C SER A 384 -24.44 11.86 18.95
N PHE A 385 -23.96 12.69 18.03
CA PHE A 385 -22.65 12.56 17.42
C PHE A 385 -21.51 12.63 18.46
N PHE A 386 -21.54 13.63 19.35
CA PHE A 386 -20.50 13.75 20.38
C PHE A 386 -20.62 12.69 21.48
N VAL A 387 -21.83 12.26 21.83
CA VAL A 387 -22.02 11.09 22.72
C VAL A 387 -21.40 9.83 22.11
N ASN A 388 -21.59 9.61 20.80
CA ASN A 388 -21.02 8.48 20.09
C ASN A 388 -19.48 8.50 20.12
N ILE A 389 -18.86 9.67 19.90
CA ILE A 389 -17.40 9.83 20.02
C ILE A 389 -16.92 9.51 21.44
N GLN A 390 -17.56 10.09 22.46
CA GLN A 390 -17.17 9.86 23.86
C GLN A 390 -17.24 8.37 24.23
N GLN A 391 -18.27 7.64 23.76
CA GLN A 391 -18.38 6.20 23.97
C GLN A 391 -17.29 5.41 23.24
N ALA A 392 -16.91 5.83 22.02
CA ALA A 392 -15.83 5.18 21.27
C ALA A 392 -14.47 5.35 21.97
N LEU A 393 -14.17 6.56 22.47
CA LEU A 393 -12.96 6.84 23.24
C LEU A 393 -12.90 6.02 24.54
N GLN A 394 -14.00 5.95 25.28
CA GLN A 394 -14.09 5.13 26.50
C GLN A 394 -13.81 3.64 26.25
N LYS A 395 -14.28 3.10 25.12
CA LYS A 395 -14.03 1.69 24.75
C LYS A 395 -12.58 1.40 24.42
N GLN A 396 -11.83 2.39 23.92
CA GLN A 396 -10.40 2.21 23.62
C GLN A 396 -9.53 2.22 24.89
N GLY A 397 -9.98 2.89 25.96
CA GLY A 397 -9.30 2.86 27.26
C GLY A 397 -7.89 3.47 27.24
N LEU A 398 -7.64 4.43 26.35
CA LEU A 398 -6.36 5.11 26.23
C LEU A 398 -6.20 6.15 27.33
N ASP A 399 -4.96 6.32 27.83
CA ASP A 399 -4.62 7.35 28.84
C ASP A 399 -4.79 8.78 28.30
N LYS A 400 -4.64 8.96 26.98
CA LYS A 400 -4.88 10.21 26.26
C LYS A 400 -5.69 9.95 25.01
N ASN A 401 -6.79 10.66 24.86
CA ASN A 401 -7.69 10.56 23.73
C ASN A 401 -7.32 11.59 22.67
N SER A 402 -6.96 11.13 21.47
CA SER A 402 -6.73 11.99 20.33
C SER A 402 -7.77 11.80 19.23
N ALA A 403 -7.89 12.80 18.36
CA ALA A 403 -8.61 12.71 17.10
C ALA A 403 -7.69 13.11 15.96
N LEU A 404 -7.82 12.46 14.81
CA LEU A 404 -7.26 12.93 13.55
C LEU A 404 -8.39 13.31 12.60
N VAL A 405 -8.38 14.54 12.10
CA VAL A 405 -9.35 15.04 11.12
C VAL A 405 -8.70 15.15 9.74
N PHE A 406 -9.22 14.45 8.75
CA PHE A 406 -8.80 14.58 7.36
C PHE A 406 -9.70 15.54 6.57
N ILE A 407 -9.11 16.48 5.83
CA ILE A 407 -9.82 17.40 4.93
C ILE A 407 -9.28 17.20 3.51
N HIS A 408 -10.15 16.72 2.62
CA HIS A 408 -9.77 16.34 1.25
C HIS A 408 -9.54 17.54 0.32
N GLY A 409 -8.87 17.29 -0.82
CA GLY A 409 -8.63 18.26 -1.89
C GLY A 409 -9.74 18.38 -2.93
N PHE A 410 -9.41 18.97 -4.08
CA PHE A 410 -10.33 19.18 -5.21
C PHE A 410 -10.77 17.85 -5.84
N ASN A 411 -11.93 17.83 -6.51
CA ASN A 411 -12.36 16.67 -7.32
C ASN A 411 -12.53 15.35 -6.52
N VAL A 412 -12.98 15.42 -5.26
CA VAL A 412 -13.19 14.22 -4.40
C VAL A 412 -14.68 14.01 -4.13
N SER A 413 -15.20 12.79 -4.28
CA SER A 413 -16.57 12.48 -3.84
C SER A 413 -16.62 12.24 -2.32
N PHE A 414 -17.81 12.28 -1.70
CA PHE A 414 -17.93 11.92 -0.28
C PHE A 414 -17.38 10.51 0.00
N LYS A 415 -17.66 9.56 -0.90
CA LYS A 415 -17.17 8.18 -0.80
C LYS A 415 -15.64 8.14 -0.84
N ASP A 416 -15.02 8.83 -1.79
CA ASP A 416 -13.55 8.85 -1.92
C ASP A 416 -12.88 9.51 -0.70
N ALA A 417 -13.51 10.55 -0.14
CA ALA A 417 -13.05 11.18 1.10
C ALA A 417 -13.08 10.20 2.28
N ALA A 418 -14.18 9.44 2.43
CA ALA A 418 -14.31 8.42 3.47
C ALA A 418 -13.27 7.29 3.30
N LEU A 419 -13.09 6.77 2.08
CA LEU A 419 -12.08 5.75 1.79
C LEU A 419 -10.67 6.24 2.10
N ARG A 420 -10.35 7.49 1.76
CA ARG A 420 -9.05 8.10 2.05
C ARG A 420 -8.83 8.31 3.54
N ALA A 421 -9.87 8.73 4.27
CA ALA A 421 -9.81 8.87 5.72
C ALA A 421 -9.55 7.51 6.40
N ALA A 422 -10.24 6.45 5.98
CA ALA A 422 -9.96 5.10 6.48
C ALA A 422 -8.54 4.64 6.18
N GLN A 423 -8.06 4.87 4.94
CA GLN A 423 -6.68 4.54 4.56
C GLN A 423 -5.66 5.22 5.48
N ILE A 424 -5.77 6.54 5.66
CA ILE A 424 -4.91 7.31 6.57
C ILE A 424 -5.01 6.78 8.00
N GLY A 425 -6.23 6.54 8.49
CA GLY A 425 -6.50 6.07 9.85
C GLY A 425 -5.86 4.73 10.16
N VAL A 426 -5.98 3.77 9.23
CA VAL A 426 -5.38 2.43 9.32
C VAL A 426 -3.86 2.50 9.22
N ASP A 427 -3.34 3.22 8.22
CA ASP A 427 -1.92 3.22 7.91
C ASP A 427 -1.08 3.93 8.97
N LEU A 428 -1.62 5.01 9.54
CA LEU A 428 -0.98 5.75 10.64
C LEU A 428 -1.24 5.11 12.02
N GLN A 429 -2.09 4.08 12.08
CA GLN A 429 -2.56 3.49 13.34
C GLN A 429 -3.02 4.57 14.32
N VAL A 430 -3.91 5.45 13.86
CA VAL A 430 -4.31 6.66 14.59
C VAL A 430 -4.74 6.29 16.02
N PRO A 431 -4.09 6.86 17.05
CA PRO A 431 -4.56 6.72 18.42
C PRO A 431 -5.85 7.52 18.59
N GLY A 432 -6.92 6.88 19.06
CA GLY A 432 -8.21 7.54 19.26
C GLY A 432 -9.16 7.44 18.07
N ILE A 433 -9.80 8.56 17.71
CA ILE A 433 -10.80 8.59 16.63
C ILE A 433 -10.23 9.12 15.31
N MET A 434 -10.68 8.53 14.20
CA MET A 434 -10.44 9.04 12.86
C MET A 434 -11.71 9.72 12.34
N ALA A 435 -11.60 11.01 12.04
CA ALA A 435 -12.68 11.80 11.48
C ALA A 435 -12.29 12.42 10.13
N PHE A 436 -13.27 12.82 9.32
CA PHE A 436 -13.02 13.59 8.12
C PHE A 436 -14.08 14.66 7.88
N TYR A 437 -13.66 15.76 7.27
CA TYR A 437 -14.57 16.78 6.77
C TYR A 437 -14.70 16.65 5.25
N SER A 438 -15.93 16.51 4.77
CA SER A 438 -16.21 16.44 3.33
C SER A 438 -16.94 17.70 2.85
N TRP A 439 -16.23 18.58 2.15
CA TRP A 439 -16.80 19.77 1.52
C TRP A 439 -17.30 19.42 0.10
N PRO A 440 -18.30 20.12 -0.47
CA PRO A 440 -18.97 19.76 -1.73
C PRO A 440 -18.15 19.98 -3.01
N SER A 441 -17.01 19.28 -3.14
CA SER A 441 -16.29 19.22 -4.43
C SER A 441 -17.06 18.36 -5.44
N LYS A 442 -17.09 18.82 -6.70
CA LYS A 442 -17.95 18.27 -7.76
C LYS A 442 -17.49 16.94 -8.36
N GLY A 443 -16.32 16.44 -7.99
CA GLY A 443 -15.80 15.16 -8.51
C GLY A 443 -15.64 15.12 -10.04
N LYS A 444 -15.49 16.29 -10.69
CA LYS A 444 -15.17 16.43 -12.12
C LYS A 444 -14.05 17.45 -12.37
N LEU A 445 -13.08 17.11 -13.23
CA LEU A 445 -11.93 17.96 -13.62
C LEU A 445 -12.33 19.31 -14.25
N ALA A 446 -13.42 19.37 -15.01
CA ALA A 446 -13.87 20.59 -15.70
C ALA A 446 -14.49 21.66 -14.77
N SER A 447 -14.57 21.40 -13.46
CA SER A 447 -15.29 22.24 -12.48
C SER A 447 -14.39 22.99 -11.50
N TYR A 448 -13.09 23.12 -11.80
CA TYR A 448 -12.10 23.64 -10.85
C TYR A 448 -12.48 25.01 -10.23
N THR A 449 -12.88 26.01 -11.04
CA THR A 449 -13.29 27.34 -10.53
C THR A 449 -14.58 27.31 -9.70
N ALA A 450 -15.47 26.34 -9.97
CA ALA A 450 -16.66 26.13 -9.16
C ALA A 450 -16.31 25.48 -7.80
N ASP A 451 -15.31 24.59 -7.78
CA ASP A 451 -14.79 23.98 -6.55
C ASP A 451 -14.09 25.05 -5.67
N GLU A 452 -13.37 26.02 -6.24
CA GLU A 452 -12.80 27.15 -5.49
C GLU A 452 -13.85 27.96 -4.73
N ALA A 453 -14.92 28.40 -5.41
CA ALA A 453 -16.02 29.11 -4.76
C ALA A 453 -16.77 28.23 -3.74
N THR A 454 -16.68 26.91 -3.90
CA THR A 454 -17.36 25.95 -3.02
C THR A 454 -16.58 25.68 -1.75
N ILE A 455 -15.25 25.56 -1.80
CA ILE A 455 -14.42 25.47 -0.60
C ILE A 455 -14.48 26.77 0.21
N GLU A 456 -14.51 27.93 -0.44
CA GLU A 456 -14.69 29.24 0.23
C GLU A 456 -16.02 29.32 0.97
N ALA A 457 -17.11 28.89 0.32
CA ALA A 457 -18.41 28.79 0.97
C ALA A 457 -18.45 27.76 2.12
N SER A 458 -17.47 26.84 2.16
CA SER A 458 -17.38 25.78 3.16
C SER A 458 -16.55 26.16 4.40
N GLU A 459 -15.75 27.22 4.33
CA GLU A 459 -14.85 27.67 5.40
C GLU A 459 -15.54 27.79 6.76
N ARG A 460 -16.76 28.36 6.79
CA ARG A 460 -17.52 28.56 8.03
C ARG A 460 -17.87 27.23 8.71
N TYR A 461 -18.25 26.23 7.92
CA TYR A 461 -18.68 24.93 8.43
C TYR A 461 -17.48 24.06 8.81
N ILE A 462 -16.34 24.21 8.13
CA ILE A 462 -15.08 23.60 8.56
C ILE A 462 -14.69 24.15 9.94
N ALA A 463 -14.74 25.47 10.12
CA ALA A 463 -14.47 26.10 11.41
C ALA A 463 -15.41 25.61 12.51
N GLU A 464 -16.72 25.59 12.22
CA GLU A 464 -17.76 25.11 13.14
C GLU A 464 -17.56 23.63 13.51
N PHE A 465 -17.28 22.77 12.53
CA PHE A 465 -16.99 21.36 12.78
C PHE A 465 -15.78 21.15 13.69
N LEU A 466 -14.66 21.82 13.40
CA LEU A 466 -13.44 21.70 14.20
C LEU A 466 -13.61 22.27 15.62
N LEU A 467 -14.33 23.39 15.75
CA LEU A 467 -14.60 24.02 17.04
C LEU A 467 -15.52 23.14 17.89
N ASN A 468 -16.62 22.64 17.31
CA ASN A 468 -17.55 21.76 18.02
C ASN A 468 -16.86 20.45 18.41
N LEU A 469 -15.99 19.91 17.55
CA LEU A 469 -15.16 18.75 17.90
C LEU A 469 -14.24 19.05 19.09
N ALA A 470 -13.56 20.19 19.10
CA ALA A 470 -12.68 20.59 20.20
C ALA A 470 -13.43 20.79 21.53
N GLN A 471 -14.64 21.34 21.48
CA GLN A 471 -15.40 21.69 22.68
C GLN A 471 -16.20 20.51 23.26
N ASN A 472 -16.75 19.64 22.41
CA ASN A 472 -17.81 18.71 22.81
C ASN A 472 -17.37 17.23 22.84
N SER A 473 -16.25 16.88 22.18
CA SER A 473 -15.86 15.46 22.03
C SER A 473 -15.08 14.88 23.22
N LYS A 474 -14.55 15.71 24.12
CA LYS A 474 -13.63 15.34 25.22
C LYS A 474 -12.34 14.64 24.76
N VAL A 475 -11.92 14.88 23.52
CA VAL A 475 -10.57 14.54 23.08
C VAL A 475 -9.58 15.51 23.71
N ASP A 476 -8.44 15.00 24.16
CA ASP A 476 -7.35 15.81 24.69
C ASP A 476 -6.61 16.56 23.58
N LYS A 477 -6.61 15.99 22.36
CA LYS A 477 -5.85 16.53 21.23
C LYS A 477 -6.51 16.26 19.89
N ILE A 478 -6.65 17.30 19.07
CA ILE A 478 -7.14 17.19 17.68
C ILE A 478 -6.00 17.48 16.73
N HIS A 479 -5.62 16.49 15.95
CA HIS A 479 -4.69 16.58 14.83
C HIS A 479 -5.47 16.77 13.53
N ILE A 480 -4.87 17.43 12.53
CA ILE A 480 -5.53 17.74 11.26
C ILE A 480 -4.59 17.43 10.10
N ILE A 481 -5.06 16.72 9.07
CA ILE A 481 -4.39 16.60 7.77
C ILE A 481 -5.27 17.27 6.72
N ALA A 482 -4.74 18.26 6.01
CA ALA A 482 -5.40 18.88 4.87
C ALA A 482 -4.60 18.67 3.59
N HIS A 483 -5.29 18.30 2.51
CA HIS A 483 -4.68 18.01 1.21
C HIS A 483 -5.10 19.02 0.14
N SER A 484 -4.14 19.49 -0.66
CA SER A 484 -4.39 20.34 -1.85
C SER A 484 -5.33 21.52 -1.53
N MET A 485 -6.43 21.68 -2.28
CA MET A 485 -7.43 22.74 -2.10
C MET A 485 -8.13 22.73 -0.73
N GLY A 486 -8.12 21.60 0.00
CA GLY A 486 -8.61 21.54 1.38
C GLY A 486 -7.84 22.46 2.33
N ASN A 487 -6.56 22.76 2.02
CA ASN A 487 -5.76 23.72 2.78
C ASN A 487 -6.28 25.16 2.66
N ARG A 488 -6.92 25.53 1.55
CA ARG A 488 -7.56 26.85 1.39
C ARG A 488 -8.69 27.02 2.39
N GLY A 489 -9.55 26.00 2.50
CA GLY A 489 -10.63 25.97 3.49
C GLY A 489 -10.12 25.94 4.92
N LEU A 490 -9.11 25.10 5.21
CA LEU A 490 -8.53 25.01 6.56
C LEU A 490 -7.87 26.33 6.99
N LEU A 491 -7.08 26.98 6.13
CA LEU A 491 -6.39 28.23 6.47
C LEU A 491 -7.38 29.31 6.94
N ARG A 492 -8.45 29.49 6.18
CA ARG A 492 -9.50 30.46 6.51
C ARG A 492 -10.33 30.01 7.70
N ALA A 493 -10.60 28.72 7.86
CA ALA A 493 -11.26 28.18 9.04
C ALA A 493 -10.45 28.45 10.33
N MET A 494 -9.14 28.23 10.32
CA MET A 494 -8.27 28.52 11.46
C MET A 494 -8.24 30.01 11.81
N GLN A 495 -8.24 30.89 10.82
CA GLN A 495 -8.38 32.34 11.04
C GLN A 495 -9.71 32.70 11.70
N ARG A 496 -10.82 32.09 11.26
CA ARG A 496 -12.13 32.29 11.88
C ARG A 496 -12.16 31.77 13.32
N ILE A 497 -11.56 30.61 13.58
CA ILE A 497 -11.44 30.06 14.93
C ILE A 497 -10.62 31.00 15.80
N LEU A 498 -9.47 31.49 15.33
CA LEU A 498 -8.62 32.42 16.08
C LEU A 498 -9.36 33.69 16.46
N ALA A 499 -10.20 34.22 15.55
CA ALA A 499 -11.01 35.42 15.82
C ALA A 499 -12.18 35.16 16.80
N GLN A 500 -12.65 33.91 16.91
CA GLN A 500 -13.74 33.52 17.82
C GLN A 500 -13.23 33.11 19.22
N VAL A 501 -12.04 32.53 19.28
CA VAL A 501 -11.38 32.12 20.52
C VAL A 501 -10.86 33.40 21.21
N GLN A 502 -11.62 33.91 22.18
CA GLN A 502 -11.10 34.92 23.12
C GLN A 502 -9.96 34.28 23.93
N VAL A 503 -9.02 35.09 24.44
CA VAL A 503 -7.77 34.68 25.13
C VAL A 503 -8.00 33.64 26.26
N GLU A 504 -9.23 33.45 26.73
CA GLU A 504 -9.62 32.52 27.80
C GLU A 504 -10.10 31.13 27.33
N SER A 505 -10.43 30.91 26.03
CA SER A 505 -10.79 29.56 25.56
C SER A 505 -9.53 28.76 25.21
N GLY A 506 -9.13 27.86 26.10
CA GLY A 506 -7.95 26.98 25.98
C GLY A 506 -8.02 25.93 24.87
N ILE A 507 -8.55 26.26 23.69
CA ILE A 507 -8.61 25.38 22.52
C ILE A 507 -7.26 25.44 21.81
N SER A 508 -6.48 24.37 21.95
CA SER A 508 -5.24 24.15 21.19
C SER A 508 -5.35 22.84 20.41
N PHE A 509 -5.21 22.93 19.09
CA PHE A 509 -5.01 21.78 18.22
C PHE A 509 -3.61 21.19 18.44
N GLY A 510 -3.45 19.91 18.12
CA GLY A 510 -2.18 19.20 18.20
C GLY A 510 -1.31 19.47 16.98
N GLN A 511 -1.17 18.45 16.14
CA GLN A 511 -0.38 18.52 14.91
C GLN A 511 -1.27 18.87 13.71
N ILE A 512 -0.84 19.84 12.91
CA ILE A 512 -1.46 20.16 11.63
C ILE A 512 -0.49 19.83 10.50
N PHE A 513 -0.94 19.02 9.55
CA PHE A 513 -0.17 18.60 8.39
C PHE A 513 -0.80 19.19 7.12
N LEU A 514 -0.05 20.04 6.44
CA LEU A 514 -0.47 20.72 5.22
C LEU A 514 0.19 20.03 4.03
N ALA A 515 -0.55 19.14 3.35
CA ALA A 515 -0.03 18.35 2.24
C ALA A 515 -0.32 19.03 0.89
N ALA A 516 0.75 19.44 0.18
CA ALA A 516 0.73 20.16 -1.09
C ALA A 516 -0.34 21.27 -1.16
N PRO A 517 -0.26 22.32 -0.32
CA PRO A 517 -1.34 23.32 -0.24
C PRO A 517 -1.55 24.07 -1.55
N ASP A 518 -2.78 24.02 -2.04
CA ASP A 518 -3.23 24.84 -3.18
C ASP A 518 -3.75 26.18 -2.66
N VAL A 519 -2.83 27.01 -2.21
CA VAL A 519 -3.08 28.34 -1.63
C VAL A 519 -2.10 29.32 -2.22
N ASP A 520 -2.56 30.56 -2.44
CA ASP A 520 -1.72 31.68 -2.82
C ASP A 520 -0.64 31.96 -1.75
N PRO A 521 0.65 32.13 -2.13
CA PRO A 521 1.74 32.33 -1.16
C PRO A 521 1.60 33.58 -0.29
N ASP A 522 1.13 34.70 -0.84
CA ASP A 522 1.00 35.96 -0.10
C ASP A 522 -0.12 35.83 0.93
N LEU A 523 -1.26 35.28 0.49
CA LEU A 523 -2.37 34.97 1.38
C LEU A 523 -1.97 33.99 2.48
N PHE A 524 -1.18 32.96 2.15
CA PHE A 524 -0.73 31.98 3.12
C PHE A 524 0.19 32.60 4.16
N GLN A 525 1.15 33.43 3.75
CA GLN A 525 2.05 34.13 4.67
C GLN A 525 1.27 35.06 5.62
N GLU A 526 0.28 35.79 5.11
CA GLU A 526 -0.56 36.68 5.92
C GLU A 526 -1.33 35.90 7.00
N LEU A 527 -1.88 34.74 6.65
CA LEU A 527 -2.81 34.02 7.51
C LEU A 527 -2.21 32.86 8.31
N ALA A 528 -0.99 32.42 7.98
CA ALA A 528 -0.34 31.29 8.66
C ALA A 528 -0.07 31.56 10.15
N ALA A 529 -0.10 32.82 10.59
CA ALA A 529 -0.06 33.16 12.01
C ALA A 529 -1.16 32.48 12.84
N ALA A 530 -2.32 32.13 12.24
CA ALA A 530 -3.35 31.37 12.94
C ALA A 530 -2.90 29.98 13.37
N TYR A 531 -2.11 29.29 12.54
CA TYR A 531 -1.59 27.97 12.88
C TYR A 531 -0.69 28.02 14.11
N ARG A 532 0.16 29.05 14.23
CA ARG A 532 1.08 29.21 15.38
C ARG A 532 0.36 29.44 16.70
N ASN A 533 -0.79 30.11 16.66
CA ASN A 533 -1.55 30.44 17.87
C ASN A 533 -2.50 29.32 18.28
N LEU A 534 -2.95 28.50 17.32
CA LEU A 534 -3.98 27.50 17.55
C LEU A 534 -3.45 26.07 17.56
N ALA A 535 -2.23 25.79 17.11
CA ALA A 535 -1.69 24.44 17.04
C ALA A 535 -0.34 24.31 17.74
N GLU A 536 -0.08 23.15 18.34
CA GLU A 536 1.23 22.84 18.94
C GLU A 536 2.35 22.85 17.90
N ARG A 537 2.05 22.35 16.70
CA ARG A 537 3.00 22.32 15.57
C ARG A 537 2.27 22.17 14.25
N THR A 538 2.80 22.84 13.23
CA THR A 538 2.30 22.75 11.86
C THR A 538 3.45 22.40 10.92
N THR A 539 3.30 21.33 10.14
CA THR A 539 4.27 20.88 9.14
C THR A 539 3.68 21.04 7.74
N LEU A 540 4.41 21.74 6.88
CA LEU A 540 4.11 22.02 5.49
C LEU A 540 4.90 21.06 4.59
N TYR A 541 4.21 20.13 3.92
CA TYR A 541 4.82 19.23 2.93
C TYR A 541 4.65 19.78 1.51
N VAL A 542 5.77 19.99 0.81
CA VAL A 542 5.82 20.51 -0.58
C VAL A 542 6.51 19.50 -1.51
N SER A 543 6.22 19.51 -2.81
CA SER A 543 6.80 18.57 -3.78
C SER A 543 7.48 19.29 -4.96
N ALA A 544 8.61 18.72 -5.42
CA ALA A 544 9.40 19.23 -6.54
C ALA A 544 9.00 18.64 -7.92
N LYS A 545 8.30 17.49 -7.96
CA LYS A 545 7.92 16.80 -9.21
C LYS A 545 6.64 17.33 -9.87
N ASP A 546 5.91 18.21 -9.20
CA ASP A 546 4.71 18.86 -9.75
C ASP A 546 5.00 19.73 -11.00
N LYS A 547 6.28 19.94 -11.35
CA LYS A 547 6.71 20.50 -12.64
C LYS A 547 6.24 19.70 -13.86
N ALA A 548 6.02 18.38 -13.76
CA ALA A 548 5.55 17.59 -14.90
C ALA A 548 4.11 17.95 -15.31
N LEU A 549 3.33 18.52 -14.39
CA LEU A 549 1.96 19.01 -14.58
C LEU A 549 1.88 20.50 -14.98
N ALA A 550 2.99 21.10 -15.39
CA ALA A 550 2.99 22.30 -16.24
C ALA A 550 2.41 22.02 -17.65
N THR A 551 1.78 20.87 -17.90
CA THR A 551 0.96 20.63 -19.09
C THR A 551 -0.47 21.18 -18.98
N SER A 552 -0.85 21.79 -17.85
CA SER A 552 -2.04 22.65 -17.77
C SER A 552 -1.68 24.07 -17.33
N GLY A 553 -0.93 24.80 -18.16
CA GLY A 553 -0.99 26.27 -18.16
C GLY A 553 -2.35 26.76 -18.68
N ILE A 554 -3.46 26.34 -18.06
CA ILE A 554 -4.83 26.73 -18.45
C ILE A 554 -5.70 27.18 -17.25
N ILE A 555 -5.33 26.96 -15.97
CA ILE A 555 -6.25 27.30 -14.86
C ILE A 555 -5.67 28.26 -13.80
N HIS A 556 -4.35 28.33 -13.59
CA HIS A 556 -3.75 29.38 -12.77
C HIS A 556 -2.47 29.93 -13.39
N ASP A 557 -2.43 31.26 -13.57
CA ASP A 557 -1.25 32.02 -14.00
C ASP A 557 -0.30 32.37 -12.83
N HIS A 558 -0.51 31.79 -11.63
CA HIS A 558 0.16 32.20 -10.39
C HIS A 558 0.69 31.02 -9.55
N PRO A 559 1.81 31.20 -8.81
CA PRO A 559 2.43 30.17 -7.97
C PRO A 559 1.53 29.75 -6.78
N ARG A 560 1.73 28.54 -6.25
CA ARG A 560 1.06 28.04 -5.03
C ARG A 560 2.06 27.55 -4.00
N VAL A 561 1.68 27.61 -2.73
CA VAL A 561 2.50 27.20 -1.56
C VAL A 561 3.00 25.76 -1.66
N GLY A 562 2.19 24.84 -2.18
CA GLY A 562 2.55 23.42 -2.34
C GLY A 562 3.54 23.12 -3.47
N PHE A 563 3.85 24.10 -4.34
CA PHE A 563 4.61 23.91 -5.59
C PHE A 563 5.91 24.72 -5.63
N PHE A 564 6.89 24.20 -6.38
CA PHE A 564 8.26 24.71 -6.46
C PHE A 564 8.66 25.16 -7.89
N PRO A 565 9.45 26.24 -8.12
CA PRO A 565 9.99 27.26 -7.19
C PRO A 565 9.30 28.66 -7.29
N PRO A 566 9.44 29.55 -6.28
CA PRO A 566 10.20 29.41 -5.02
C PRO A 566 9.44 28.67 -3.91
N ILE A 567 10.15 27.99 -2.99
CA ILE A 567 9.53 27.40 -1.79
C ILE A 567 8.98 28.51 -0.91
N THR A 568 7.75 28.34 -0.44
CA THR A 568 7.19 29.20 0.61
C THR A 568 7.63 28.69 1.97
N VAL A 569 8.53 29.41 2.63
CA VAL A 569 8.95 29.15 4.02
C VAL A 569 8.31 30.20 4.92
N VAL A 570 7.58 29.76 5.94
CA VAL A 570 6.92 30.64 6.90
C VAL A 570 7.52 30.40 8.28
N GLU A 571 7.91 31.48 8.96
CA GLU A 571 8.45 31.41 10.31
C GLU A 571 7.43 30.79 11.29
N GLY A 572 7.86 29.75 12.01
CA GLY A 572 7.05 29.02 12.98
C GLY A 572 6.31 27.79 12.41
N LEU A 573 6.46 27.51 11.11
CA LEU A 573 6.03 26.26 10.49
C LEU A 573 7.27 25.45 10.08
N ASP A 574 7.15 24.12 10.13
CA ASP A 574 8.17 23.23 9.60
C ASP A 574 7.92 23.00 8.10
N THR A 575 8.75 23.57 7.22
CA THR A 575 8.65 23.30 5.77
C THR A 575 9.50 22.08 5.40
N VAL A 576 8.88 21.07 4.83
CA VAL A 576 9.48 19.80 4.41
C VAL A 576 9.23 19.59 2.91
N GLU A 577 10.29 19.67 2.12
CA GLU A 577 10.31 19.21 0.73
C GLU A 577 10.32 17.68 0.70
N VAL A 578 9.39 17.11 -0.05
CA VAL A 578 9.28 15.68 -0.24
C VAL A 578 9.86 15.34 -1.60
N SER A 579 11.09 14.82 -1.59
CA SER A 579 11.79 14.42 -2.82
C SER A 579 11.15 13.14 -3.35
N ASN A 580 10.96 13.07 -4.67
CA ASN A 580 10.41 11.92 -5.41
C ASN A 580 8.91 11.60 -5.29
N ILE A 581 8.16 12.22 -4.37
CA ILE A 581 6.69 12.06 -4.27
C ILE A 581 5.98 13.08 -5.13
N ASP A 582 5.02 12.63 -5.94
CA ASP A 582 3.95 13.50 -6.42
C ASP A 582 2.86 13.52 -5.34
N LEU A 583 2.73 14.65 -4.65
CA LEU A 583 1.77 14.82 -3.55
C LEU A 583 0.33 14.94 -4.07
N THR A 584 0.11 15.20 -5.37
CA THR A 584 -1.20 15.08 -6.02
C THR A 584 -1.58 13.61 -6.22
N LEU A 585 -0.58 12.74 -6.45
CA LEU A 585 -0.68 11.28 -6.52
C LEU A 585 -0.79 10.56 -5.16
N LEU A 586 -0.97 11.28 -4.04
CA LEU A 586 -1.58 10.68 -2.83
C LEU A 586 -2.96 10.04 -3.15
N GLY A 587 -3.52 10.32 -4.33
CA GLY A 587 -4.65 9.62 -4.96
C GLY A 587 -4.37 8.23 -5.59
N HIS A 588 -3.15 7.96 -6.09
CA HIS A 588 -2.84 6.75 -6.88
C HIS A 588 -1.46 6.14 -6.56
N GLY A 589 -1.42 5.23 -5.58
CA GLY A 589 -0.72 3.95 -5.69
C GLY A 589 0.82 3.89 -5.65
N TYR A 590 1.56 4.94 -5.29
CA TYR A 590 3.01 4.84 -5.09
C TYR A 590 3.35 4.56 -3.61
N PHE A 591 3.44 3.27 -3.28
CA PHE A 591 3.60 2.72 -1.92
C PHE A 591 4.93 3.06 -1.24
N ALA A 592 6.04 3.05 -1.99
CA ALA A 592 7.39 3.19 -1.41
C ALA A 592 7.64 4.62 -0.92
N ASP A 593 7.32 5.62 -1.76
CA ASP A 593 7.61 7.00 -1.44
C ASP A 593 6.62 7.55 -0.37
N ALA A 594 5.35 7.11 -0.38
CA ALA A 594 4.36 7.48 0.65
C ALA A 594 4.75 7.01 2.07
N ARG A 595 5.63 6.00 2.19
CA ARG A 595 6.00 5.43 3.49
C ARG A 595 6.83 6.40 4.34
N ASP A 596 7.78 7.12 3.75
CA ASP A 596 8.62 8.06 4.49
C ASP A 596 7.78 9.22 5.05
N LEU A 597 6.85 9.73 4.23
CA LEU A 597 5.88 10.75 4.65
C LEU A 597 4.96 10.24 5.76
N LEU A 598 4.37 9.05 5.61
CA LEU A 598 3.50 8.47 6.63
C LEU A 598 4.25 8.16 7.93
N GLN A 599 5.53 7.76 7.85
CA GLN A 599 6.38 7.55 9.01
C GLN A 599 6.66 8.86 9.75
N ASP A 600 6.98 9.95 9.04
CA ASP A 600 7.16 11.27 9.65
C ASP A 600 5.87 11.75 10.34
N ILE A 601 4.71 11.62 9.67
CA ILE A 601 3.41 11.96 10.24
C ILE A 601 3.12 11.12 11.49
N HIS A 602 3.34 9.79 11.44
CA HIS A 602 3.13 8.90 12.57
C HIS A 602 4.00 9.28 13.78
N GLN A 603 5.28 9.58 13.55
CA GLN A 603 6.20 10.04 14.59
C GLN A 603 5.72 11.36 15.22
N LEU A 604 5.23 12.30 14.41
CA LEU A 604 4.71 13.58 14.88
C LEU A 604 3.42 13.43 15.70
N LEU A 605 2.52 12.55 15.28
CA LEU A 605 1.30 12.24 16.05
C LEU A 605 1.62 11.74 17.46
N LEU A 606 2.66 10.92 17.62
CA LEU A 606 3.01 10.32 18.91
C LEU A 606 3.92 11.21 19.78
N HIS A 607 4.85 11.95 19.17
CA HIS A 607 5.98 12.53 19.91
C HIS A 607 6.15 14.05 19.75
N ASN A 608 5.45 14.72 18.82
CA ASN A 608 5.64 16.16 18.54
C ASN A 608 7.12 16.56 18.35
N THR A 609 7.88 15.71 17.68
CA THR A 609 9.34 15.86 17.53
C THR A 609 9.71 17.05 16.66
N SER A 610 10.70 17.85 17.06
CA SER A 610 11.25 18.95 16.25
C SER A 610 11.93 18.41 14.99
N PRO A 611 11.91 19.14 13.86
CA PRO A 611 12.34 18.60 12.56
C PRO A 611 13.82 18.18 12.52
N ASP A 612 14.68 18.78 13.35
CA ASP A 612 16.10 18.41 13.53
C ASP A 612 16.32 17.04 14.17
N LYS A 613 15.29 16.48 14.83
CA LYS A 613 15.34 15.19 15.52
C LYS A 613 14.50 14.12 14.83
N ARG A 614 13.84 14.45 13.72
CA ARG A 614 13.02 13.50 12.97
C ARG A 614 13.89 12.67 12.03
N PHE A 615 13.73 11.36 12.10
CA PHE A 615 14.50 10.41 11.30
C PHE A 615 14.28 10.64 9.80
N GLY A 616 15.35 10.66 9.01
CA GLY A 616 15.29 10.81 7.56
C GLY A 616 15.22 12.25 7.04
N LEU A 617 14.98 13.25 7.90
CA LEU A 617 15.00 14.65 7.48
C LEU A 617 16.41 15.23 7.40
N ARG A 618 16.67 15.97 6.34
CA ARG A 618 17.94 16.70 6.12
C ARG A 618 17.65 18.18 5.91
N THR A 619 18.47 19.04 6.51
CA THR A 619 18.38 20.48 6.30
C THR A 619 18.84 20.88 4.90
N ARG A 620 18.13 21.83 4.29
CA ARG A 620 18.55 22.54 3.08
C ARG A 620 18.45 24.05 3.28
N GLU A 621 19.44 24.76 2.75
CA GLU A 621 19.52 26.21 2.80
C GLU A 621 19.56 26.75 1.37
N GLU A 622 18.65 27.66 1.05
CA GLU A 622 18.58 28.35 -0.25
C GLU A 622 18.43 29.85 0.00
N GLY A 623 19.50 30.61 -0.25
CA GLY A 623 19.57 32.02 0.11
C GLY A 623 19.46 32.23 1.64
N THR A 624 18.45 32.97 2.09
CA THR A 624 18.15 33.19 3.51
C THR A 624 17.14 32.19 4.09
N GLN A 625 16.59 31.30 3.26
CA GLN A 625 15.57 30.35 3.67
C GLN A 625 16.18 29.02 4.08
N LYS A 626 15.68 28.48 5.20
CA LYS A 626 16.04 27.16 5.72
C LYS A 626 14.80 26.28 5.76
N TYR A 627 14.89 25.10 5.15
CA TYR A 627 13.81 24.11 5.13
C TYR A 627 14.39 22.69 5.20
N TRP A 628 13.54 21.67 5.21
CA TRP A 628 13.95 20.27 5.36
C TRP A 628 13.59 19.45 4.13
N ILE A 629 14.26 18.32 3.92
CA ILE A 629 13.95 17.36 2.85
C ILE A 629 13.79 15.96 3.43
N ILE A 630 12.82 15.20 2.91
CA ILE A 630 12.62 13.77 3.16
C ILE A 630 12.60 12.97 1.83
N GLY A 631 13.07 11.71 1.83
CA GLY A 631 13.04 10.80 0.67
C GLY A 631 14.26 10.88 -0.28
N GLN A 632 15.47 11.08 0.26
CA GLN A 632 16.74 11.08 -0.49
C GLN A 632 17.66 9.91 -0.18
#